data_AF-A0A517TFQ5-F1
#
_entry.id   AF-A0A517TFQ5-F1
#
_cell.length_a   1.000
_cell.length_b   1.000
_cell.length_c   1.000
_cell.angle_alpha   90.00
_cell.angle_beta   90.00
_cell.angle_gamma   90.00
#
_symmetry.space_group_name_H-M   'P 1'
#
loop_
_entity.id
_entity.type
_entity.pdbx_description
1 polymer ?
#
loop_
_entity_poly.entity_id
_entity_poly.type
_entity_poly.pdbx_seq_one_letter_code
_entity_poly.pdbx_strand_id
1 'polypeptide(L)'
;MTAETRDAGLARWVGPGLALLGVALFVASLVLPDSMLRDRSWTESRAVEYQKASAELHGLSLTADGDQEAMERLRESRIVFADLDAERQSAAGTAGARRAALRWSGLGLAILGALVARRGRA
;
A
#
# COMPACT_ATOMS: atom_id res chain seq x y z
N MET A 1 32.38 12.68 35.00
CA MET A 1 32.76 11.84 33.85
C MET A 1 31.54 11.05 33.40
N THR A 2 30.47 11.71 32.92
CA THR A 2 29.13 11.14 33.23
C THR A 2 27.97 11.36 32.25
N ALA A 3 28.09 12.06 31.12
CA ALA A 3 27.01 12.05 30.11
C ALA A 3 27.53 12.22 28.68
N GLU A 4 28.32 13.28 28.43
CA GLU A 4 28.85 13.62 27.10
C GLU A 4 29.63 12.48 26.41
N THR A 5 30.45 11.75 27.17
CA THR A 5 31.24 10.63 26.62
C THR A 5 30.41 9.39 26.31
N ARG A 6 29.26 9.21 26.98
CA ARG A 6 28.34 8.08 26.78
C ARG A 6 27.51 8.28 25.50
N ASP A 7 27.08 9.52 25.26
CA ASP A 7 26.32 9.92 24.07
C ASP A 7 27.18 9.85 22.80
N ALA A 8 28.44 10.27 22.86
CA ALA A 8 29.38 10.17 21.74
C ALA A 8 29.68 8.71 21.34
N GLY A 9 29.80 7.82 22.32
CA GLY A 9 30.01 6.39 22.08
C GLY A 9 28.80 5.71 21.42
N LEU A 10 27.58 6.05 21.83
CA LEU A 10 26.35 5.53 21.23
C LEU A 10 26.11 6.08 19.83
N ALA A 11 26.32 7.38 19.60
CA ALA A 11 26.13 8.02 18.30
C ALA A 11 27.03 7.42 17.20
N ARG A 12 28.25 6.97 17.56
CA ARG A 12 29.20 6.31 16.66
C ARG A 12 28.71 4.98 16.10
N TRP A 13 27.88 4.23 16.84
CA TRP A 13 27.37 2.93 16.42
C TRP A 13 25.92 2.99 15.92
N VAL A 14 25.09 3.86 16.52
CA VAL A 14 23.67 3.97 16.22
C VAL A 14 23.41 4.72 14.90
N GLY A 15 24.19 5.76 14.60
CA GLY A 15 24.02 6.55 13.37
C GLY A 15 24.16 5.71 12.07
N PRO A 16 25.25 4.96 11.89
CA PRO A 16 25.42 4.08 10.74
C PRO A 16 24.34 2.98 10.67
N GLY A 17 23.93 2.43 11.81
CA GLY A 17 22.86 1.42 11.88
C GLY A 17 21.52 1.96 11.38
N LEU A 18 21.11 3.15 11.85
CA LEU A 18 19.92 3.84 11.36
C LEU A 18 20.01 4.17 9.87
N ALA A 19 21.19 4.59 9.41
CA ALA A 19 21.41 4.93 8.01
C ALA A 19 21.22 3.70 7.10
N LEU A 20 21.83 2.57 7.47
CA LEU A 20 21.70 1.29 6.76
C LEU A 20 20.27 0.76 6.79
N LEU A 21 19.59 0.85 7.94
CA LEU A 21 18.18 0.47 8.04
C LEU A 21 17.29 1.32 7.12
N GLY A 22 17.55 2.63 7.06
CA GLY A 22 16.85 3.53 6.16
C GLY A 22 17.05 3.17 4.68
N VAL A 23 18.29 2.88 4.27
CA VAL A 23 18.61 2.41 2.92
C VAL A 23 17.93 1.07 2.64
N ALA A 24 17.93 0.12 3.57
CA ALA A 24 17.28 -1.17 3.41
C ALA A 24 15.77 -1.03 3.21
N LEU A 25 15.09 -0.17 3.98
CA LEU A 25 13.66 0.12 3.80
C LEU A 25 13.37 0.81 2.46
N PHE A 26 14.25 1.72 2.03
CA PHE A 26 14.13 2.37 0.73
C PHE A 26 14.27 1.36 -0.42
N VAL A 27 15.28 0.49 -0.39
CA VAL A 27 15.46 -0.58 -1.39
C VAL A 27 14.29 -1.56 -1.35
N ALA A 28 13.84 -1.95 -0.15
CA ALA A 28 12.66 -2.80 0.00
C ALA A 28 11.43 -2.19 -0.69
N SER A 29 11.25 -0.86 -0.64
CA SER A 29 10.15 -0.20 -1.34
C SER A 29 10.17 -0.37 -2.87
N LEU A 30 11.35 -0.59 -3.46
CA LEU A 30 11.52 -0.77 -4.92
C LEU A 30 11.37 -2.22 -5.35
N VAL A 31 11.80 -3.17 -4.50
CA VAL A 31 11.90 -4.60 -4.86
C VAL A 31 10.72 -5.42 -4.35
N LEU A 32 10.05 -5.01 -3.25
CA LEU A 32 8.90 -5.77 -2.74
C LEU A 32 7.75 -5.75 -3.75
N PRO A 33 7.19 -6.91 -4.13
CA PRO A 33 6.03 -6.98 -4.99
C PRO A 33 4.81 -6.39 -4.27
N ASP A 34 3.92 -5.73 -5.03
CA ASP A 34 2.72 -5.11 -4.47
C ASP A 34 1.81 -6.11 -3.75
N SER A 35 1.84 -7.39 -4.17
CA SER A 35 1.11 -8.48 -3.51
C SER A 35 1.49 -8.65 -2.04
N MET A 36 2.74 -8.38 -1.65
CA MET A 36 3.18 -8.48 -0.25
C MET A 36 2.84 -7.24 0.58
N LEU A 37 2.39 -6.16 -0.06
CA LEU A 37 2.02 -4.92 0.62
C LEU A 37 0.50 -4.79 0.81
N ARG A 38 -0.32 -5.63 0.18
CA ARG A 38 -1.78 -5.56 0.29
C ARG A 38 -2.29 -6.20 1.58
N ASP A 39 -3.27 -5.55 2.21
CA ASP A 39 -4.01 -6.12 3.34
C ASP A 39 -5.11 -7.09 2.92
N ARG A 40 -5.68 -6.86 1.73
CA ARG A 40 -6.64 -7.75 1.11
C ARG A 40 -6.05 -8.29 -0.18
N SER A 41 -5.99 -9.61 -0.29
CA SER A 41 -5.65 -10.27 -1.54
C SER A 41 -6.82 -10.10 -2.50
N TRP A 42 -6.58 -9.41 -3.62
CA TRP A 42 -7.44 -9.55 -4.79
C TRP A 42 -7.16 -10.94 -5.38
N THR A 43 -7.99 -11.91 -5.03
CA THR A 43 -7.83 -13.31 -5.44
C THR A 43 -8.33 -13.52 -6.87
N GLU A 44 -7.90 -14.62 -7.48
CA GLU A 44 -8.42 -15.05 -8.78
C GLU A 44 -9.95 -15.25 -8.75
N SER A 45 -10.48 -15.84 -7.66
CA SER A 45 -11.93 -15.99 -7.48
C SER A 45 -12.67 -14.65 -7.50
N ARG A 46 -12.14 -13.61 -6.82
CA ARG A 46 -12.71 -12.26 -6.84
C ARG A 46 -12.61 -11.60 -8.21
N ALA A 47 -11.52 -11.85 -8.94
CA ALA A 47 -11.38 -11.36 -10.31
C ALA A 47 -12.46 -11.96 -11.24
N VAL A 48 -12.76 -13.25 -11.09
CA VAL A 48 -13.83 -13.93 -11.83
C VAL A 48 -15.21 -13.39 -11.44
N GLU A 49 -15.47 -13.20 -10.14
CA GLU A 49 -16.72 -12.58 -9.66
C GLU A 49 -16.91 -11.17 -10.24
N TYR A 50 -15.86 -10.35 -10.25
CA TYR A 50 -15.89 -9.01 -10.85
C TYR A 50 -16.19 -9.05 -12.35
N GLN A 51 -15.55 -9.96 -13.10
CA GLN A 51 -15.82 -10.14 -14.53
C GLN A 51 -17.26 -10.58 -14.78
N LYS A 52 -17.77 -11.50 -13.97
CA LYS A 52 -19.16 -11.97 -14.06
C LYS A 52 -20.14 -10.83 -13.78
N ALA A 53 -19.94 -10.09 -12.69
CA ALA A 53 -20.79 -8.94 -12.33
C ALA A 53 -20.75 -7.84 -13.40
N SER A 54 -19.58 -7.60 -14.02
CA SER A 54 -19.44 -6.66 -15.13
C SER A 54 -20.21 -7.11 -16.38
N ALA A 55 -20.12 -8.39 -16.73
CA ALA A 55 -20.84 -8.95 -17.87
C ALA A 55 -22.36 -8.94 -17.66
N GLU A 56 -22.80 -9.28 -16.45
CA GLU A 56 -24.22 -9.25 -16.06
C GLU A 56 -24.78 -7.82 -16.08
N LEU A 57 -24.05 -6.87 -15.51
CA LEU A 57 -24.41 -5.45 -15.55
C LEU A 57 -24.52 -4.94 -17.00
N HIS A 58 -23.56 -5.32 -17.86
CA HIS A 58 -23.58 -4.95 -19.26
C HIS A 58 -24.79 -5.55 -19.99
N GLY A 59 -25.06 -6.85 -19.80
CA GLY A 59 -26.23 -7.52 -20.38
C GLY A 59 -27.54 -6.85 -19.98
N LEU A 60 -27.75 -6.63 -18.68
CA LEU A 60 -28.94 -5.97 -18.16
C LEU A 60 -29.06 -4.52 -18.66
N SER A 61 -27.95 -3.80 -18.82
CA SER A 61 -27.99 -2.42 -19.33
C SER A 61 -28.49 -2.32 -20.77
N LEU A 62 -28.39 -3.41 -21.54
CA LEU A 62 -28.87 -3.48 -22.92
C LEU A 62 -30.34 -3.90 -23.03
N THR A 63 -30.87 -4.60 -22.01
CA THR A 63 -32.19 -5.25 -22.09
C THR A 63 -33.23 -4.68 -21.14
N ALA A 64 -32.86 -3.83 -20.18
CA ALA A 64 -33.75 -3.37 -19.11
C ALA A 64 -34.72 -2.24 -19.49
N ASP A 65 -34.82 -1.86 -20.77
CA ASP A 65 -35.67 -0.75 -21.18
C ASP A 65 -37.15 -1.12 -21.19
N GLY A 66 -37.98 -0.34 -20.48
CA GLY A 66 -39.43 -0.52 -20.42
C GLY A 66 -39.96 -1.63 -19.50
N ASP A 67 -39.10 -2.44 -18.87
CA ASP A 67 -39.49 -3.48 -17.91
C ASP A 67 -39.03 -3.12 -16.49
N GLN A 68 -39.99 -2.92 -15.58
CA GLN A 68 -39.74 -2.55 -14.19
C GLN A 68 -38.94 -3.63 -13.43
N GLU A 69 -39.18 -4.91 -13.72
CA GLU A 69 -38.44 -5.99 -13.07
C GLU A 69 -36.98 -6.03 -13.55
N ALA A 70 -36.76 -5.80 -14.85
CA ALA A 70 -35.41 -5.70 -15.42
C ALA A 70 -34.65 -4.45 -14.93
N MET A 71 -35.34 -3.32 -14.72
CA MET A 71 -34.75 -2.12 -14.11
C MET A 71 -34.33 -2.36 -12.66
N GLU A 72 -35.11 -3.12 -11.89
CA GLU A 72 -34.78 -3.45 -10.50
C GLU A 72 -33.55 -4.36 -10.44
N ARG A 73 -33.50 -5.41 -11.27
CA ARG A 73 -32.30 -6.28 -11.41
C ARG A 73 -31.07 -5.51 -11.86
N LEU A 74 -31.22 -4.53 -12.77
CA LEU A 74 -30.13 -3.65 -13.18
C LEU A 74 -29.62 -2.82 -11.99
N ARG A 75 -30.51 -2.32 -11.14
CA ARG A 75 -30.15 -1.55 -9.95
C ARG A 75 -29.39 -2.40 -8.94
N GLU A 76 -29.86 -3.61 -8.66
CA GLU A 76 -29.17 -4.57 -7.79
C GLU A 76 -27.78 -4.93 -8.34
N SER A 77 -27.69 -5.25 -9.63
CA SER A 77 -26.42 -5.57 -10.28
C SER A 77 -25.42 -4.41 -10.24
N ARG A 78 -25.89 -3.15 -10.32
CA ARG A 78 -25.03 -1.97 -10.13
C ARG A 78 -24.45 -1.89 -8.72
N ILE A 79 -25.25 -2.21 -7.70
CA ILE A 79 -24.79 -2.20 -6.30
C ILE A 79 -23.72 -3.27 -6.12
N VAL A 80 -23.98 -4.50 -6.56
CA VAL A 80 -23.02 -5.61 -6.46
C VAL A 80 -21.71 -5.29 -7.18
N PHE A 81 -21.79 -4.74 -8.39
CA PHE A 81 -20.61 -4.33 -9.14
C PHE A 81 -19.85 -3.20 -8.43
N ALA A 82 -20.55 -2.19 -7.90
CA ALA A 82 -19.93 -1.07 -7.19
C ALA A 82 -19.20 -1.53 -5.93
N ASP A 83 -19.77 -2.48 -5.17
CA ASP A 83 -19.12 -3.06 -4.00
C ASP A 83 -17.83 -3.80 -4.37
N LEU A 84 -17.87 -4.64 -5.41
CA LEU A 84 -16.69 -5.36 -5.91
C LEU A 84 -15.61 -4.39 -6.45
N ASP A 85 -16.02 -3.31 -7.11
CA ASP A 85 -15.09 -2.28 -7.59
C ASP A 85 -14.44 -1.50 -6.44
N ALA A 86 -15.20 -1.19 -5.39
CA ALA A 86 -14.68 -0.57 -4.17
C ALA A 86 -13.68 -1.51 -3.46
N GLU A 87 -13.97 -2.82 -3.38
CA GLU A 87 -13.02 -3.80 -2.87
C GLU A 87 -11.72 -3.86 -3.70
N ARG A 88 -11.84 -3.79 -5.03
CA ARG A 88 -10.69 -3.74 -5.94
C ARG A 88 -9.83 -2.51 -5.72
N GLN A 89 -10.46 -1.34 -5.64
CA GLN A 89 -9.77 -0.06 -5.47
C GLN A 89 -9.09 0.05 -4.10
N SER A 90 -9.76 -0.40 -3.03
CA SER A 90 -9.17 -0.43 -1.68
C SER A 90 -7.97 -1.39 -1.60
N ALA A 91 -8.04 -2.56 -2.24
CA ALA A 91 -6.91 -3.48 -2.34
C ALA A 91 -5.73 -2.88 -3.13
N ALA A 92 -5.98 -2.06 -4.15
CA ALA A 92 -4.93 -1.37 -4.91
C ALA A 92 -4.32 -0.20 -4.13
N GLY A 93 -5.14 0.61 -3.45
CA GLY A 93 -4.72 1.81 -2.73
C GLY A 93 -3.83 1.54 -1.52
N THR A 94 -4.08 0.45 -0.79
CA THR A 94 -3.30 0.07 0.41
C THR A 94 -1.84 -0.25 0.09
N ALA A 95 -1.57 -0.92 -1.03
CA ALA A 95 -0.20 -1.21 -1.47
C ALA A 95 0.59 0.07 -1.79
N GLY A 96 -0.03 1.00 -2.51
CA GLY A 96 0.59 2.29 -2.85
C GLY A 96 0.93 3.11 -1.61
N ALA A 97 0.00 3.23 -0.66
CA ALA A 97 0.21 3.94 0.60
C ALA A 97 1.35 3.33 1.42
N ARG A 98 1.43 2.00 1.51
CA ARG A 98 2.50 1.29 2.24
C ARG A 98 3.86 1.41 1.58
N ARG A 99 3.92 1.33 0.25
CA ARG A 99 5.16 1.56 -0.49
C ARG A 99 5.66 2.99 -0.29
N ALA A 100 4.76 3.97 -0.32
CA ALA A 100 5.09 5.35 -0.01
C ALA A 100 5.61 5.50 1.43
N ALA A 101 4.96 4.86 2.41
CA ALA A 101 5.42 4.86 3.80
C ALA A 101 6.83 4.27 3.93
N LEU A 102 7.10 3.10 3.35
CA LEU A 102 8.43 2.48 3.34
C LEU A 102 9.49 3.40 2.73
N ARG A 103 9.17 4.05 1.61
CA ARG A 103 10.08 4.97 0.91
C ARG A 103 10.41 6.20 1.76
N TRP A 104 9.40 6.86 2.32
CA TRP A 104 9.60 8.09 3.09
C TRP A 104 10.21 7.82 4.47
N SER A 105 9.80 6.75 5.16
CA SER A 105 10.43 6.33 6.41
C SER A 105 11.88 5.88 6.19
N GLY A 106 12.15 5.15 5.10
CA GLY A 106 13.51 4.74 4.74
C GLY A 106 14.42 5.93 4.45
N LEU A 107 13.95 6.89 3.64
CA LEU A 107 14.68 8.13 3.36
C LEU A 107 14.95 8.95 4.64
N GLY A 108 13.93 9.10 5.49
CA GLY A 108 14.04 9.83 6.75
C GLY A 108 15.06 9.20 7.71
N LEU A 109 15.01 7.88 7.88
CA LEU A 109 15.97 7.13 8.70
C LEU A 109 17.39 7.21 8.14
N ALA A 110 17.54 7.16 6.81
CA ALA A 110 18.83 7.30 6.15
C ALA A 110 19.49 8.65 6.46
N ILE A 111 18.72 9.73 6.31
CA ILE A 111 19.18 11.10 6.57
C ILE A 111 19.48 11.30 8.07
N LEU A 112 18.57 10.88 8.94
CA LEU A 112 18.75 11.02 10.40
C LEU A 112 19.98 10.23 10.88
N GLY A 113 20.14 8.99 10.42
CA GLY A 113 21.31 8.17 10.75
C GLY A 113 22.62 8.79 10.28
N ALA A 114 22.65 9.36 9.08
CA ALA A 114 23.81 10.09 8.55
C ALA A 114 24.14 11.34 9.39
N LEU A 115 23.13 12.10 9.82
CA LEU A 115 23.31 13.28 10.68
C LEU A 115 23.85 12.89 12.06
N VAL A 116 23.31 11.84 12.68
CA VAL A 116 23.79 11.32 13.98
C VAL A 116 25.22 10.81 13.86
N ALA A 117 25.54 10.05 12.81
CA ALA A 117 26.89 9.55 12.57
C ALA A 117 27.91 10.69 12.34
N ARG A 118 27.50 11.75 11.63
CA ARG A 118 28.34 12.94 11.42
C ARG A 118 28.59 13.69 12.72
N ARG A 119 27.58 13.82 13.58
CA ARG A 119 27.69 14.51 14.88
C ARG A 119 28.52 13.74 15.90
N GLY A 120 28.54 12.40 15.83
CA GLY A 120 29.42 11.55 16.66
C GLY A 120 30.89 11.49 16.20
N ARG A 121 31.25 12.15 15.08
CA ARG A 121 32.65 12.26 14.59
C ARG A 121 33.25 13.66 14.79
N ALA A 122 32.43 14.66 15.06
CA ALA A 122 32.85 16.03 15.38
C ALA A 122 33.14 16.15 16.89
#